data_AF-A0A1A8ENL9-F1
#
_entry.id   AF-A0A1A8ENL9-F1
#
_cell.length_a   1.000
_cell.length_b   1.000
_cell.length_c   1.000
_cell.angle_alpha   90.00
_cell.angle_beta   90.00
_cell.angle_gamma   90.00
#
_symmetry.space_group_name_H-M   'P 1'
#
loop_
_entity.id
_entity.type
_entity.pdbx_description
1 polymer ?
#
loop_
_entity_poly.entity_id
_entity_poly.type
_entity_poly.pdbx_seq_one_letter_code
_entity_poly.pdbx_strand_id
1 'polypeptide(L)'
;MSYRPVALASLLMKTLERLILGHLRSTAGPSMDPLQFTYRPGVGLEDAVTCLLHRALAHLEKPGSTVRIMFFDFSSGFNTIQPGILKTNLE
;
A
#
# COMPACT_ATOMS: atom_id res chain seq x y z
N MET A 1 6.91 9.81 -21.76
CA MET A 1 5.61 10.33 -21.27
C MET A 1 4.66 9.14 -21.11
N SER A 2 4.40 8.69 -19.88
CA SER A 2 3.55 7.53 -19.63
C SER A 2 2.09 7.99 -19.48
N TYR A 3 1.24 7.62 -20.44
CA TYR A 3 -0.20 7.90 -20.38
C TYR A 3 -0.82 7.14 -19.20
N ARG A 4 -1.50 7.85 -18.29
CA ARG A 4 -2.28 7.26 -17.19
C ARG A 4 -3.75 7.61 -17.38
N PRO A 5 -4.57 6.69 -17.93
CA PRO A 5 -5.98 6.95 -18.11
C PRO A 5 -6.66 7.11 -16.75
N VAL A 6 -7.50 8.13 -16.62
CA VAL A 6 -8.35 8.33 -15.44
C VAL A 6 -9.80 8.12 -15.90
N ALA A 7 -10.42 7.04 -15.43
CA ALA A 7 -11.82 6.78 -15.70
C ALA A 7 -12.71 7.70 -14.86
N LEU A 8 -13.66 8.38 -15.50
CA LEU A 8 -14.67 9.16 -14.80
C LEU A 8 -15.87 8.28 -14.48
N ALA A 9 -16.05 7.98 -13.19
CA ALA A 9 -17.21 7.29 -12.68
C ALA A 9 -18.40 8.25 -12.51
N SER A 10 -19.63 7.74 -12.71
CA SER A 10 -20.86 8.49 -12.44
C SER A 10 -20.96 8.87 -10.96
N LEU A 11 -21.79 9.85 -10.61
CA LEU A 11 -21.99 10.23 -9.21
C LEU A 11 -22.43 9.05 -8.35
N LEU A 12 -23.36 8.23 -8.87
CA LEU A 12 -23.85 7.01 -8.20
C LEU A 12 -22.72 6.00 -7.98
N MET A 13 -21.84 5.83 -8.97
CA MET A 13 -20.69 4.93 -8.85
C MET A 13 -19.69 5.44 -7.79
N LYS A 14 -19.40 6.74 -7.75
CA LYS A 14 -18.54 7.34 -6.71
C LYS A 14 -19.12 7.22 -5.30
N THR A 15 -20.45 7.24 -5.15
CA THR A 15 -21.09 6.97 -3.86
C THR A 15 -20.95 5.51 -3.46
N LEU A 16 -21.12 4.60 -4.42
CA LEU A 16 -20.96 3.17 -4.19
C LEU A 16 -19.50 2.81 -3.84
N GLU A 17 -18.53 3.38 -4.53
CA GLU A 17 -17.10 3.23 -4.23
C GLU A 17 -16.79 3.61 -2.78
N ARG A 18 -17.32 4.75 -2.29
CA ARG A 18 -17.13 5.18 -0.89
C ARG A 18 -17.76 4.22 0.12
N LEU A 19 -18.94 3.68 -0.20
CA LEU A 19 -19.60 2.68 0.64
C LEU A 19 -18.79 1.38 0.71
N ILE A 20 -18.37 0.85 -0.45
CA ILE A 20 -17.58 -0.38 -0.54
C ILE A 20 -16.23 -0.20 0.16
N LEU A 21 -15.56 0.95 -0.02
CA LEU A 21 -14.29 1.24 0.65
C LEU A 21 -14.42 1.19 2.18
N GLY A 22 -15.53 1.65 2.74
CA GLY A 22 -15.81 1.54 4.17
C GLY A 22 -15.86 0.08 4.64
N HIS A 23 -16.58 -0.77 3.89
CA HIS A 23 -16.66 -2.20 4.17
C HIS A 23 -15.29 -2.89 4.04
N LEU A 24 -14.56 -2.64 2.95
CA LEU A 24 -13.24 -3.21 2.70
C LEU A 24 -12.23 -2.85 3.80
N ARG A 25 -12.25 -1.60 4.30
CA ARG A 25 -11.37 -1.20 5.40
C ARG A 25 -11.65 -1.97 6.68
N SER A 26 -12.92 -2.29 6.95
CA SER A 26 -13.31 -3.11 8.11
C SER A 26 -12.84 -4.55 7.96
N THR A 27 -12.99 -5.13 6.76
CA THR A 27 -12.69 -6.55 6.51
C THR A 27 -11.19 -6.80 6.35
N ALA A 28 -10.49 -5.97 5.57
CA ALA A 28 -9.07 -6.13 5.28
C ALA A 28 -8.15 -5.49 6.35
N GLY A 29 -8.69 -4.62 7.20
CA GLY A 29 -7.93 -3.93 8.26
C GLY A 29 -7.09 -4.86 9.14
N PRO A 30 -7.67 -5.95 9.69
CA PRO A 30 -6.94 -6.92 10.50
C PRO A 30 -5.80 -7.65 9.78
N SER A 31 -5.88 -7.78 8.45
CA SER A 31 -4.87 -8.46 7.61
C SER A 31 -3.84 -7.50 7.00
N MET A 32 -3.90 -6.20 7.29
CA MET A 32 -2.93 -5.24 6.75
C MET A 32 -1.55 -5.43 7.38
N ASP A 33 -0.50 -5.35 6.55
CA ASP A 33 0.87 -5.41 7.03
C ASP A 33 1.15 -4.23 8.00
N PRO A 34 1.73 -4.48 9.19
CA PRO A 34 2.11 -3.42 10.12
C PRO A 34 3.03 -2.34 9.52
N LEU A 35 3.84 -2.70 8.52
CA LEU A 35 4.78 -1.85 7.77
C LEU A 35 4.19 -1.29 6.49
N GLN A 36 2.88 -1.43 6.28
CA GLN A 36 2.18 -0.65 5.27
C GLN A 36 1.93 0.76 5.80
N PHE A 37 2.60 1.74 5.20
CA PHE A 37 2.47 3.17 5.55
C PHE A 37 1.53 3.95 4.61
N THR A 38 1.00 3.29 3.58
CA THR A 38 0.11 3.91 2.58
C THR A 38 -1.34 3.46 2.79
N TYR A 39 -2.28 4.28 2.33
CA TYR A 39 -3.72 4.00 2.37
C TYR A 39 -4.31 3.75 3.77
N ARG A 40 -3.59 4.17 4.83
CA ARG A 40 -4.03 4.10 6.24
C ARG A 40 -4.24 5.51 6.79
N PRO A 41 -5.24 5.71 7.65
CA PRO A 41 -5.42 6.99 8.33
C PRO A 41 -4.28 7.21 9.34
N GLY A 42 -3.74 8.44 9.38
CA GLY A 42 -2.76 8.85 10.39
C GLY A 42 -1.34 8.31 10.21
N VAL A 43 -1.04 7.68 9.07
CA VAL A 43 0.30 7.19 8.73
C VAL A 43 0.62 7.62 7.30
N GLY A 44 1.86 8.05 7.04
CA GLY A 44 2.27 8.57 5.74
C GLY A 44 3.74 8.33 5.40
N LEU A 45 4.22 9.11 4.42
CA LEU A 45 5.58 8.99 3.88
C LEU A 45 6.65 9.20 4.95
N GLU A 46 6.48 10.20 5.82
CA GLU A 46 7.43 10.51 6.87
C GLU A 46 7.59 9.37 7.87
N ASP A 47 6.49 8.69 8.22
CA ASP A 47 6.53 7.50 9.07
C ASP A 47 7.29 6.36 8.41
N ALA A 48 7.10 6.17 7.09
CA ALA A 48 7.81 5.14 6.33
C ALA A 48 9.33 5.40 6.31
N VAL A 49 9.72 6.64 6.02
CA VAL A 49 11.14 7.06 5.97
C VAL A 49 11.76 6.96 7.36
N THR A 50 11.07 7.45 8.38
CA THR A 50 11.54 7.38 9.78
C THR A 50 11.71 5.94 10.23
N CYS A 51 10.72 5.06 9.94
CA CYS A 51 10.81 3.65 10.27
C CYS A 51 11.97 2.95 9.56
N LEU A 52 12.17 3.22 8.26
CA LEU A 52 13.27 2.65 7.49
C LEU A 52 14.63 3.08 8.05
N LEU A 53 14.82 4.38 8.28
CA LEU A 53 16.06 4.94 8.80
C LEU A 53 16.34 4.42 10.21
N HIS A 54 15.35 4.43 11.10
CA HIS A 54 15.49 3.93 12.46
C HIS A 54 15.93 2.46 12.47
N ARG A 55 15.30 1.60 11.66
CA ARG A 55 15.66 0.18 11.55
C ARG A 55 17.07 -0.03 10.98
N ALA A 56 17.43 0.75 9.96
CA ALA A 56 18.75 0.65 9.35
C ALA A 56 19.85 1.07 10.34
N LEU A 57 19.68 2.21 11.02
CA LEU A 57 20.65 2.71 11.99
C LEU A 57 20.78 1.79 13.20
N ALA A 58 19.65 1.34 13.78
CA ALA A 58 19.65 0.39 14.90
C ALA A 58 20.32 -0.94 14.54
N HIS A 59 20.30 -1.35 13.27
CA HIS A 59 21.05 -2.51 12.82
C HIS A 59 22.55 -2.23 12.75
N LEU A 60 22.94 -1.07 12.21
CA LEU A 60 24.34 -0.65 12.00
C LEU A 60 25.10 -0.36 13.31
N GLU A 61 24.42 -0.15 14.42
CA GLU A 61 25.06 -0.05 15.74
C GLU A 61 25.76 -1.35 16.18
N LYS A 62 25.44 -2.49 15.54
CA LYS A 62 26.09 -3.78 15.80
C LYS A 62 27.44 -3.87 15.07
N PRO A 63 28.54 -4.19 15.74
CA PRO A 63 29.85 -4.35 15.10
C PRO A 63 29.82 -5.38 13.96
N GLY A 64 30.39 -5.02 12.80
CA GLY A 64 30.45 -5.91 11.64
C GLY A 64 29.12 -6.11 10.90
N SER A 65 28.06 -5.37 11.25
CA SER A 65 26.78 -5.44 10.56
C SER A 65 26.78 -4.61 9.26
N THR A 66 25.87 -4.92 8.34
CA THR A 66 25.69 -4.19 7.08
C THR A 66 24.22 -4.19 6.70
N VAL A 67 23.73 -3.08 6.18
CA VAL A 67 22.36 -2.95 5.68
C VAL A 67 22.39 -2.80 4.17
N ARG A 68 21.55 -3.56 3.48
CA ARG A 68 21.29 -3.41 2.05
C ARG A 68 19.80 -3.17 1.84
N ILE A 69 19.48 -2.08 1.15
CA ILE A 69 18.09 -1.70 0.86
C ILE A 69 17.85 -1.96 -0.63
N MET A 70 16.74 -2.60 -0.95
CA MET A 70 16.28 -2.79 -2.32
C MET A 70 14.98 -2.03 -2.53
N PHE A 71 14.90 -1.31 -3.63
CA PHE A 71 13.70 -0.59 -4.06
C PHE A 71 13.04 -1.38 -5.20
N PHE A 72 11.77 -1.69 -5.03
CA PHE A 72 10.96 -2.37 -6.04
C PHE A 72 9.71 -1.56 -6.33
N ASP A 73 9.25 -1.61 -7.58
CA ASP A 73 7.99 -1.01 -8.00
C ASP A 73 7.29 -1.95 -8.99
N PHE A 74 5.96 -1.88 -9.03
CA PHE A 74 5.16 -2.66 -9.96
C PHE A 74 5.00 -1.91 -11.28
N SER A 75 5.32 -2.58 -12.39
CA SER A 75 4.95 -2.07 -13.71
C SER A 75 3.44 -2.03 -13.86
N SER A 76 2.86 -0.83 -13.84
CA SER A 76 1.43 -0.62 -14.07
C SER A 76 0.50 -1.37 -13.07
N GLY A 77 0.83 -1.33 -11.78
CA GLY A 77 0.19 -2.14 -10.73
C GLY A 77 -1.35 -2.23 -10.76
N PHE A 78 -2.07 -1.11 -10.98
CA PHE A 78 -3.54 -1.15 -11.04
C PHE A 78 -4.10 -1.82 -12.30
N ASN A 79 -3.43 -1.69 -13.44
CA ASN A 79 -3.92 -2.26 -14.70
C ASN A 79 -3.64 -3.76 -14.82
N THR A 80 -2.76 -4.30 -13.95
CA THR A 80 -2.34 -5.71 -13.97
C THR A 80 -2.99 -6.54 -12.86
N ILE A 81 -3.88 -5.96 -12.06
CA ILE A 81 -4.64 -6.68 -11.02
C ILE A 81 -5.49 -7.77 -11.68
N GLN A 82 -5.33 -9.01 -11.21
CA GLN A 82 -6.13 -10.14 -11.66
C GLN A 82 -7.42 -10.27 -10.83
N PRO A 83 -8.62 -10.09 -11.43
CA PRO A 83 -9.87 -10.09 -10.67
C PRO A 83 -10.14 -11.40 -9.92
N GLY A 84 -9.76 -12.55 -10.49
CA GLY A 84 -9.93 -13.86 -9.84
C GLY A 84 -9.14 -13.97 -8.54
N ILE A 85 -7.86 -13.59 -8.56
CA ILE A 85 -7.01 -13.59 -7.37
C ILE A 85 -7.54 -12.57 -6.35
N LEU A 86 -7.89 -11.36 -6.78
CA LEU A 86 -8.41 -10.33 -5.88
C LEU A 86 -9.67 -10.81 -5.16
N LYS A 87 -10.61 -11.45 -5.88
CA LYS A 87 -11.83 -11.98 -5.29
C LYS A 87 -11.53 -13.02 -4.19
N THR A 88 -10.65 -13.97 -4.48
CA THR A 88 -10.27 -15.01 -3.49
C THR A 88 -9.58 -14.44 -2.25
N ASN A 89 -8.88 -13.30 -2.35
CA ASN A 89 -8.28 -12.64 -1.18
C ASN A 89 -9.28 -11.81 -0.36
N LEU A 90 -10.49 -11.58 -0.87
CA LEU A 90 -11.53 -10.79 -0.21
C LEU A 90 -12.66 -11.66 0.40
N GLU A 91 -12.72 -12.94 0.07
CA GLU A 91 -13.64 -13.95 0.61
C GLU A 91 -13.05 -14.63 1.86
#